data_AF-A0A1F4DJH6-F1
#
_entry.id   AF-A0A1F4DJH6-F1
#
_cell.length_a   1.000
_cell.length_b   1.000
_cell.length_c   1.000
_cell.angle_alpha   90.00
_cell.angle_beta   90.00
_cell.angle_gamma   90.00
#
_symmetry.space_group_name_H-M   'P 1'
#
loop_
_entity.id
_entity.type
_entity.pdbx_description
1 polymer ?
#
loop_
_entity_poly.entity_id
_entity_poly.type
_entity_poly.pdbx_seq_one_letter_code
_entity_poly.pdbx_strand_id
1 'polypeptide(L)'
;MELRPIRSKREYQTALKQAEALWDAPQGTPEADRLEVLTLLIEAYERKHYAIEAPDPIDFLRHIMEARELTRKDLEPYIGSRARVAEVLNRVRPLTLDMIRRLAAGLDLPADVLIRGYELQRAA
;
A
#
# COMPACT_ATOMS: atom_id res chain seq x y z
N MET A 1 -20.77 11.65 -25.41
CA MET A 1 -20.05 12.11 -24.20
C MET A 1 -18.80 12.84 -24.66
N GLU A 2 -18.51 14.03 -24.13
CA GLU A 2 -17.21 14.66 -24.37
C GLU A 2 -16.16 14.04 -23.46
N LEU A 3 -15.22 13.29 -24.03
CA LEU A 3 -14.12 12.66 -23.30
C LEU A 3 -13.10 13.73 -22.90
N ARG A 4 -12.97 13.99 -21.59
CA ARG A 4 -12.00 14.95 -21.06
C ARG A 4 -11.34 14.41 -19.78
N PRO A 5 -10.04 14.66 -19.57
CA PRO A 5 -9.37 14.30 -18.33
C PRO A 5 -9.99 14.99 -17.12
N ILE A 6 -10.00 14.32 -15.98
CA ILE A 6 -10.33 14.92 -14.68
C ILE A 6 -9.12 15.71 -14.20
N ARG A 7 -9.29 17.00 -13.93
CA ARG A 7 -8.22 17.93 -13.53
C ARG A 7 -8.45 18.55 -12.16
N SER A 8 -9.67 18.47 -11.62
CA SER A 8 -10.01 19.06 -10.32
C SER A 8 -10.76 18.09 -9.43
N LYS A 9 -10.70 18.35 -8.12
CA LYS A 9 -11.48 17.60 -7.11
C LYS A 9 -12.99 17.68 -7.38
N ARG A 10 -13.48 18.79 -7.92
CA ARG A 10 -14.91 18.95 -8.26
C ARG A 10 -15.31 18.01 -9.41
N GLU A 11 -14.52 17.98 -10.48
CA GLU A 11 -14.75 17.06 -11.61
C GLU A 11 -14.64 15.60 -11.18
N TYR A 12 -13.69 15.29 -10.30
CA TYR A 12 -13.53 13.97 -9.70
C TYR A 12 -14.79 13.52 -8.94
N GLN A 13 -15.33 14.38 -8.07
CA GLN A 13 -16.57 14.11 -7.35
C GLN A 13 -17.78 13.96 -8.27
N THR A 14 -17.84 14.73 -9.36
CA THR A 14 -18.87 14.57 -10.38
C THR A 14 -18.74 13.22 -11.10
N ALA A 15 -17.52 12.83 -11.47
CA ALA A 15 -17.25 11.55 -12.12
C ALA A 15 -17.63 10.37 -11.23
N LEU A 16 -17.29 10.41 -9.94
CA LEU A 16 -17.69 9.37 -8.96
C LEU A 16 -19.22 9.19 -8.92
N LYS A 17 -19.98 10.29 -8.79
CA LYS A 17 -21.45 10.22 -8.79
C LYS A 17 -22.03 9.68 -10.09
N GLN A 18 -21.41 9.99 -11.22
CA GLN A 18 -21.83 9.46 -12.52
C GLN A 18 -21.53 7.96 -12.64
N ALA A 19 -20.38 7.51 -12.16
CA ALA A 19 -20.04 6.10 -12.12
C ALA A 19 -20.99 5.32 -11.20
N GLU A 20 -21.28 5.85 -10.01
CA GLU A 20 -22.25 5.28 -9.06
C GLU A 20 -23.64 5.12 -9.69
N ALA A 21 -24.12 6.13 -10.42
CA ALA A 21 -25.41 6.07 -11.10
C ALA A 21 -25.46 5.05 -12.25
N LEU A 22 -24.31 4.57 -12.74
CA LEU A 22 -24.19 3.60 -13.83
C LEU A 22 -23.77 2.21 -13.34
N TRP A 23 -23.62 2.00 -12.03
CA TRP A 23 -23.05 0.77 -11.46
C TRP A 23 -23.78 -0.50 -11.88
N ASP A 24 -25.11 -0.44 -11.98
CA ASP A 24 -25.98 -1.55 -12.36
C ASP A 24 -26.24 -1.63 -13.88
N ALA A 25 -25.48 -0.90 -14.70
CA ALA A 25 -25.62 -0.92 -16.14
C ALA A 25 -25.37 -2.34 -16.69
N PRO A 26 -26.30 -2.92 -17.47
CA PRO A 26 -26.10 -4.25 -18.05
C PRO A 26 -24.89 -4.28 -18.98
N GLN A 27 -24.17 -5.40 -18.98
CA GLN A 27 -22.99 -5.56 -19.84
C GLN A 27 -23.35 -5.44 -21.34
N GLY A 28 -22.47 -4.80 -22.11
CA GLY A 28 -22.67 -4.57 -23.54
C GLY A 28 -23.63 -3.42 -23.88
N THR A 29 -24.06 -2.65 -22.87
CA THR A 29 -24.82 -1.41 -23.08
C THR A 29 -23.88 -0.21 -23.21
N PRO A 30 -24.30 0.86 -23.90
CA PRO A 30 -23.56 2.13 -23.92
C PRO A 30 -23.30 2.72 -22.52
N GLU A 31 -24.19 2.44 -21.57
CA GLU A 31 -24.06 2.82 -20.17
C GLU A 31 -22.90 2.07 -19.48
N ALA A 32 -22.72 0.78 -19.76
CA ALA A 32 -21.60 0.00 -19.27
C ALA A 32 -20.26 0.48 -19.87
N ASP A 33 -20.23 0.75 -21.18
CA ASP A 33 -19.04 1.32 -21.84
C ASP A 33 -18.67 2.69 -21.21
N ARG A 34 -19.70 3.47 -20.87
CA ARG A 34 -19.51 4.78 -20.22
C ARG A 34 -18.99 4.62 -18.79
N LEU A 35 -19.49 3.66 -18.03
CA LEU A 35 -18.98 3.34 -16.70
C LEU A 35 -17.50 2.97 -16.77
N GLU A 36 -17.11 2.10 -17.71
CA GLU A 36 -15.72 1.67 -17.89
C GLU A 36 -14.79 2.86 -18.14
N VAL A 37 -15.17 3.75 -19.07
CA VAL A 37 -14.42 4.97 -19.37
C VAL A 37 -14.32 5.89 -18.14
N LEU A 38 -15.41 6.09 -17.40
CA LEU A 38 -15.40 6.93 -16.20
C LEU A 38 -14.46 6.36 -15.14
N THR A 39 -14.50 5.04 -14.92
CA THR A 39 -13.63 4.35 -13.98
C THR A 39 -12.15 4.55 -14.35
N LEU A 40 -11.79 4.42 -15.63
CA LEU A 40 -10.41 4.66 -16.08
C LEU A 40 -9.95 6.11 -15.84
N LEU A 41 -10.83 7.10 -16.03
CA LEU A 41 -10.52 8.51 -15.77
C LEU A 41 -10.38 8.81 -14.28
N ILE A 42 -11.23 8.21 -13.45
CA ILE A 42 -11.20 8.29 -11.98
C ILE A 42 -9.88 7.70 -11.49
N GLU A 43 -9.52 6.48 -11.91
CA GLU A 43 -8.27 5.82 -11.51
C GLU A 43 -7.04 6.65 -11.89
N ALA A 44 -7.02 7.22 -13.11
CA ALA A 44 -5.92 8.07 -13.56
C ALA A 44 -5.78 9.35 -12.72
N TYR A 45 -6.88 9.90 -12.22
CA TYR A 45 -6.86 11.04 -11.30
C TYR A 45 -6.39 10.64 -9.90
N GLU A 46 -6.93 9.54 -9.36
CA GLU A 46 -6.57 9.00 -8.05
C GLU A 46 -5.09 8.65 -7.98
N ARG A 47 -4.53 7.99 -8.99
CA ARG A 47 -3.11 7.65 -9.03
C ARG A 47 -2.19 8.87 -8.89
N LYS A 48 -2.63 10.04 -9.34
CA LYS A 48 -1.87 11.31 -9.25
C LYS A 48 -2.09 12.07 -7.94
N HIS A 49 -3.27 11.98 -7.34
CA HIS A 49 -3.68 12.84 -6.21
C HIS A 49 -3.85 12.09 -4.88
N TYR A 50 -4.11 10.79 -4.96
CA TYR A 50 -4.37 9.86 -3.87
C TYR A 50 -3.52 8.61 -4.08
N ALA A 51 -2.22 8.79 -4.33
CA ALA A 51 -1.31 7.66 -4.40
C ALA A 51 -1.43 6.86 -3.09
N ILE A 52 -1.73 5.57 -3.21
CA ILE A 52 -1.65 4.66 -2.07
C ILE A 52 -0.18 4.57 -1.72
N GLU A 53 0.24 5.29 -0.68
CA GLU A 53 1.58 5.15 -0.15
C GLU A 53 1.74 3.70 0.30
N ALA A 54 2.81 3.05 -0.16
CA ALA A 54 3.12 1.71 0.35
C ALA A 54 3.33 1.80 1.86
N PRO A 55 2.92 0.77 2.60
CA PRO A 55 2.98 0.80 4.05
C PRO A 55 4.42 1.00 4.53
N ASP A 56 4.54 1.69 5.66
CA ASP A 56 5.79 1.74 6.41
C ASP A 56 6.31 0.30 6.63
N PRO A 57 7.61 0.02 6.41
CA PRO A 57 8.16 -1.34 6.54
C PRO A 57 7.89 -2.00 7.89
N ILE A 58 7.88 -1.22 8.97
CA ILE A 58 7.66 -1.73 10.32
C ILE A 58 6.18 -2.01 10.57
N ASP A 59 5.29 -1.14 10.08
CA ASP A 59 3.85 -1.36 10.20
C ASP A 59 3.41 -2.56 9.34
N PHE A 60 3.99 -2.69 8.14
CA PHE A 60 3.84 -3.87 7.29
C PHE A 60 4.29 -5.15 8.03
N LEU A 61 5.47 -5.14 8.63
CA LEU A 61 5.98 -6.30 9.37
C LEU A 61 5.08 -6.65 10.56
N ARG A 62 4.54 -5.66 11.28
CA ARG A 62 3.59 -5.88 12.37
C ARG A 62 2.29 -6.49 11.89
N HIS A 63 1.77 -6.03 10.76
CA HIS A 63 0.58 -6.60 10.14
C HIS A 63 0.81 -8.06 9.73
N ILE A 64 1.97 -8.38 9.15
CA ILE A 64 2.35 -9.76 8.83
C ILE A 64 2.43 -10.61 10.09
N MET A 65 3.02 -10.08 11.17
CA MET A 65 3.08 -10.79 12.44
C MET A 65 1.69 -11.09 12.99
N GLU A 66 0.76 -10.13 12.93
CA GLU A 66 -0.62 -10.32 13.38
C GLU A 66 -1.36 -11.33 12.50
N ALA A 67 -1.33 -11.15 11.18
CA ALA A 67 -2.07 -11.97 10.22
C ALA A 67 -1.57 -13.42 10.16
N ARG A 68 -0.30 -13.67 10.52
CA ARG A 68 0.33 -15.00 10.51
C ARG A 68 0.66 -15.52 11.92
N GLU A 69 0.15 -14.86 12.96
CA GLU A 69 0.37 -15.20 14.37
C GLU A 69 1.85 -15.35 14.77
N LEU A 70 2.75 -14.59 14.12
CA LEU A 70 4.18 -14.62 14.41
C LEU A 70 4.53 -13.82 15.66
N THR A 71 5.39 -14.39 16.48
CA THR A 71 5.96 -13.71 17.63
C THR A 71 7.26 -13.01 17.27
N ARG A 72 7.77 -12.15 18.18
CA ARG A 72 9.10 -11.54 18.02
C ARG A 72 10.22 -12.58 17.93
N LYS A 73 10.03 -13.75 18.56
CA LYS A 73 11.01 -14.84 18.53
C LYS A 73 11.15 -15.41 17.11
N ASP A 74 10.05 -15.47 16.37
CA ASP A 74 10.02 -16.00 15.00
C ASP A 74 10.74 -15.08 14.01
N LEU A 75 10.98 -13.83 14.38
CA LEU A 75 11.76 -12.88 13.58
C LEU A 75 13.28 -12.94 13.85
N GLU A 76 13.71 -13.64 14.91
CA GLU A 76 15.13 -13.73 15.28
C GLU A 76 16.02 -14.33 14.17
N PRO A 77 15.60 -15.38 13.42
CA PRO A 77 16.40 -15.91 12.31
C PRO A 77 16.71 -14.87 11.21
N TYR A 78 15.82 -13.89 11.02
CA TYR A 78 15.91 -12.92 9.94
C TYR A 78 16.58 -11.62 10.37
N ILE A 79 16.29 -11.16 11.59
CA ILE A 79 16.74 -9.86 12.10
C ILE A 79 17.94 -10.01 13.04
N GLY A 80 18.05 -11.12 13.77
CA GLY A 80 19.11 -11.38 14.75
C GLY A 80 18.58 -11.53 16.17
N SER A 81 19.34 -11.07 17.17
CA SER A 81 18.97 -11.27 18.58
C SER A 81 17.60 -10.65 18.93
N ARG A 82 16.95 -11.18 19.98
CA ARG A 82 15.70 -10.62 20.52
C ARG A 82 15.76 -9.12 20.78
N ALA A 83 16.89 -8.61 21.27
CA ALA A 83 17.12 -7.18 21.47
C ALA A 83 17.08 -6.42 20.13
N ARG A 84 17.75 -6.96 19.09
CA ARG A 84 17.74 -6.37 17.75
C ARG A 84 16.34 -6.34 17.14
N VAL A 85 15.57 -7.42 17.29
CA VAL A 85 14.17 -7.49 16.83
C VAL A 85 13.35 -6.37 17.50
N ALA A 86 13.49 -6.19 18.81
CA ALA A 86 12.79 -5.14 19.53
C ALA A 86 13.20 -3.73 19.07
N GLU A 87 14.50 -3.48 18.92
CA GLU A 87 15.03 -2.19 18.42
C GLU A 87 14.50 -1.85 17.02
N VAL A 88 14.44 -2.83 16.11
CA VAL A 88 13.92 -2.63 14.75
C VAL A 88 12.42 -2.36 14.77
N LEU A 89 11.64 -3.18 15.48
CA LEU A 89 10.19 -3.00 15.58
C LEU A 89 9.82 -1.68 16.27
N ASN A 90 10.65 -1.19 17.20
CA ASN A 90 10.46 0.09 17.85
C ASN A 90 11.08 1.27 17.09
N ARG A 91 11.58 1.04 15.86
CA ARG A 91 12.19 2.08 15.01
C ARG A 91 13.41 2.75 15.64
N VAL A 92 14.07 2.11 16.61
CA VAL A 92 15.34 2.56 17.20
C VAL A 92 16.49 2.28 16.23
N ARG A 93 16.38 1.19 15.44
CA ARG A 93 17.34 0.85 14.40
C ARG A 93 16.64 0.60 13.06
N PRO A 94 17.28 0.97 11.94
CA PRO A 94 16.78 0.64 10.63
C PRO A 94 16.99 -0.84 10.32
N LEU A 95 16.15 -1.39 9.45
CA LEU A 95 16.39 -2.66 8.77
C LEU A 95 17.65 -2.52 7.90
N THR A 96 18.55 -3.49 7.98
CA THR A 96 19.69 -3.57 7.05
C THR A 96 19.29 -4.34 5.80
N LEU A 97 20.04 -4.16 4.72
CA LEU A 97 19.78 -4.87 3.46
C LEU A 97 19.82 -6.41 3.64
N ASP A 98 20.69 -6.92 4.50
CA ASP A 98 20.75 -8.36 4.80
C ASP A 98 19.58 -8.84 5.65
N MET A 99 19.01 -8.00 6.52
CA MET A 99 17.75 -8.32 7.21
C MET A 99 16.61 -8.37 6.20
N ILE A 100 16.53 -7.39 5.29
CA ILE A 100 15.51 -7.31 4.24
C ILE A 100 15.55 -8.56 3.37
N ARG A 101 16.73 -8.98 2.89
CA ARG A 101 16.89 -10.20 2.08
C ARG A 101 16.42 -11.45 2.83
N ARG A 102 16.78 -11.58 4.11
CA ARG A 102 16.37 -12.72 4.94
C ARG A 102 14.87 -12.74 5.21
N LEU A 103 14.28 -11.59 5.50
CA LEU A 103 12.83 -11.44 5.67
C LEU A 103 12.08 -11.76 4.37
N ALA A 104 12.54 -11.22 3.24
CA ALA A 104 11.94 -11.46 1.94
C ALA A 104 11.98 -12.94 1.56
N ALA A 105 13.13 -13.60 1.68
CA ALA A 105 13.27 -15.01 1.34
C ALA A 105 12.61 -15.95 2.37
N GLY A 106 12.72 -15.64 3.65
CA GLY A 106 12.28 -16.53 4.73
C GLY A 106 10.79 -16.45 5.05
N LEU A 107 10.17 -15.30 4.81
CA LEU A 107 8.75 -15.06 5.08
C LEU A 107 7.97 -14.71 3.80
N ASP A 108 8.58 -14.82 2.62
CA ASP A 108 7.95 -14.48 1.33
C ASP A 108 7.35 -13.06 1.35
N LEU A 109 8.20 -12.09 1.71
CA LEU A 109 7.81 -10.69 1.88
C LEU A 109 8.30 -9.82 0.71
N PRO A 110 7.48 -8.87 0.23
CA PRO A 110 7.85 -7.93 -0.81
C PRO A 110 9.02 -7.04 -0.38
N ALA A 111 10.17 -7.20 -1.04
CA ALA A 111 11.39 -6.47 -0.70
C ALA A 111 11.29 -4.96 -1.01
N ASP A 112 10.48 -4.58 -2.01
CA ASP A 112 10.20 -3.20 -2.39
C ASP A 112 9.40 -2.43 -1.33
N VAL A 113 8.63 -3.13 -0.50
CA VAL A 113 8.03 -2.56 0.71
C VAL A 113 9.08 -2.41 1.79
N LEU A 114 9.84 -3.47 2.09
CA LEU A 114 10.81 -3.50 3.19
C LEU A 114 12.01 -2.55 3.03
N ILE A 115 12.38 -2.19 1.79
CA ILE A 115 13.52 -1.31 1.49
C ILE A 115 13.19 0.19 1.63
N ARG A 116 11.92 0.54 1.80
CA ARG A 116 11.52 1.96 1.92
C ARG A 116 12.14 2.60 3.15
N GLY A 117 12.50 3.87 3.02
CA GLY A 117 12.92 4.68 4.16
C GLY A 117 11.75 4.91 5.11
N TYR A 118 12.03 4.88 6.41
CA TYR A 118 11.07 5.20 7.46
C TYR A 118 11.75 5.98 8.58
N GLU A 119 10.96 6.80 9.27
CA GLU A 119 11.45 7.63 10.37
C GLU A 119 11.85 6.75 11.56
N LEU A 120 13.05 7.01 12.09
CA LEU A 120 13.55 6.38 13.29
C LEU A 120 13.13 7.19 14.52
N GLN A 121 12.84 6.52 15.62
CA GLN A 121 12.67 7.19 16.90
C GLN A 121 14.01 7.82 17.28
N ARG A 122 14.02 9.15 17.40
CA ARG A 122 15.18 9.87 17.95
C ARG A 122 15.38 9.37 19.39
N ALA A 123 16.62 9.02 19.72
CA ALA A 123 16.99 8.81 21.10
C ALA A 123 16.67 10.11 21.88
N ALA A 124 15.90 9.97 22.96
CA ALA A 124 15.66 11.04 23.92
C ALA A 124 16.95 11.38 24.67
#